data_AF-A0A087SZS5-F1
#
_entry.id   AF-A0A087SZS5-F1
#
_cell.length_a   1.000
_cell.length_b   1.000
_cell.length_c   1.000
_cell.angle_alpha   90.00
_cell.angle_beta   90.00
_cell.angle_gamma   90.00
#
_symmetry.space_group_name_H-M   'P 1'
#
loop_
_entity.id
_entity.type
_entity.pdbx_description
1 polymer ?
#
loop_
_entity_poly.entity_id
_entity_poly.type
_entity_poly.pdbx_seq_one_letter_code
_entity_poly.pdbx_strand_id
1 'polypeptide(L)'
;MGYRTLVTLFWSTIFGLYLNYGDVAWCMSWEEKNQLKDQAREMFYHAYQAYMDHAYPADELMPLSCKGRYRDIEPNRGDVDDALGNFSLTLVDTLDTLVVLGDFDEFERAVKKVIKDVSFDSDVVVSVFETNIRMLGGLLSGHILGSYLQEHLNRMLWYRGELLSMARDLGFRLIPAFNTSTGVPHPRINLRYGLKSPKLGVVRETCTACAGTMILEFAALSRLTGETIFEEKARAAMDYLWQQRHRTSDLMGTVLNIHNGDWIRRDSGVGAGIDSYYEYCLKAYILLGDDVYLER
;
A
#
# COMPACT_ATOMS: atom_id res chain seq x y z
N MET A 1 10.31 -69.95 -23.97
CA MET A 1 10.49 -68.64 -23.30
C MET A 1 9.76 -68.68 -21.97
N GLY A 2 10.47 -68.54 -20.86
CA GLY A 2 9.89 -68.69 -19.52
C GLY A 2 9.05 -67.49 -19.13
N TYR A 3 7.99 -67.72 -18.35
CA TYR A 3 7.07 -66.72 -17.81
C TYR A 3 7.79 -65.52 -17.15
N ARG A 4 8.96 -65.78 -16.53
CA ARG A 4 9.84 -64.75 -15.99
C ARG A 4 10.32 -63.73 -17.03
N THR A 5 10.71 -64.16 -18.23
CA THR A 5 11.23 -63.26 -19.29
C THR A 5 10.14 -62.35 -19.85
N LEU A 6 8.89 -62.83 -19.94
CA LEU A 6 7.74 -62.03 -20.37
C LEU A 6 7.35 -60.98 -19.33
N VAL A 7 7.43 -61.32 -18.04
CA VAL A 7 7.15 -60.36 -16.95
C VAL A 7 8.22 -59.26 -16.90
N THR A 8 9.52 -59.59 -17.04
CA THR A 8 10.58 -58.55 -17.06
C THR A 8 10.45 -57.61 -18.24
N LEU A 9 10.09 -58.13 -19.43
CA LEU A 9 9.87 -57.31 -20.62
C LEU A 9 8.65 -56.39 -20.43
N PHE A 10 7.54 -56.91 -19.89
CA PHE A 10 6.31 -56.13 -19.65
C PHE A 10 6.50 -55.00 -18.63
N TRP A 11 7.27 -55.25 -17.55
CA TRP A 11 7.60 -54.19 -16.59
C TRP A 11 8.62 -53.20 -17.15
N SER A 12 9.56 -53.63 -17.99
CA SER A 12 10.53 -52.70 -18.61
C SER A 12 9.92 -51.75 -19.64
N THR A 13 8.89 -52.17 -20.38
CA THR A 13 8.14 -51.28 -21.29
C THR A 13 7.20 -50.34 -20.53
N ILE A 14 6.55 -50.80 -19.46
CA ILE A 14 5.73 -49.92 -18.60
C ILE A 14 6.63 -48.90 -17.88
N PHE A 15 7.76 -49.31 -17.30
CA PHE A 15 8.67 -48.39 -16.62
C PHE A 15 9.35 -47.41 -17.60
N GLY A 16 9.65 -47.82 -18.83
CA GLY A 16 10.15 -46.94 -19.89
C GLY A 16 9.11 -45.94 -20.42
N LEU A 17 7.82 -46.29 -20.38
CA LEU A 17 6.72 -45.37 -20.72
C LEU A 17 6.40 -44.40 -19.58
N TYR A 18 6.58 -44.79 -18.32
CA TYR A 18 6.39 -43.90 -17.16
C TYR A 18 7.58 -42.97 -16.89
N LEU A 19 8.80 -43.32 -17.31
CA LEU A 19 9.97 -42.43 -17.17
C LEU A 19 10.04 -41.32 -18.24
N ASN A 20 9.20 -41.37 -19.28
CA ASN A 20 9.09 -40.31 -20.30
C ASN A 20 7.93 -39.32 -20.02
N TYR A 21 7.16 -39.56 -18.96
CA TYR A 21 6.27 -38.56 -18.35
C TYR A 21 6.95 -38.01 -17.09
N GLY A 22 8.20 -37.56 -17.25
CA GLY A 22 8.66 -36.50 -16.37
C GLY A 22 7.81 -35.30 -16.72
N ASP A 23 6.93 -34.87 -15.80
CA ASP A 23 6.34 -33.54 -15.84
C ASP A 23 7.48 -32.53 -15.89
N VAL A 24 7.93 -32.20 -17.09
CA VAL A 24 8.79 -31.05 -17.33
C VAL A 24 7.92 -29.89 -16.94
N ALA A 25 8.12 -29.36 -15.73
CA ALA A 25 7.54 -28.08 -15.37
C ALA A 25 7.96 -27.11 -16.47
N TRP A 26 6.99 -26.71 -17.32
CA TRP A 26 7.21 -25.77 -18.41
C TRP A 26 7.52 -24.42 -17.79
N CYS A 27 8.78 -24.23 -17.39
CA CYS A 27 9.25 -22.93 -16.97
C CYS A 27 9.25 -22.03 -18.20
N MET A 28 8.66 -20.84 -18.07
CA MET A 28 8.62 -19.86 -19.14
C MET A 28 10.02 -19.59 -19.66
N SER A 29 10.17 -19.55 -20.99
CA SER A 29 11.46 -19.28 -21.62
C SER A 29 11.93 -17.87 -21.28
N TRP A 30 13.23 -17.60 -21.42
CA TRP A 30 13.77 -16.26 -21.18
C TRP A 30 13.22 -15.23 -22.18
N GLU A 31 12.98 -15.65 -23.41
CA GLU A 31 12.34 -14.84 -24.45
C GLU A 31 10.90 -14.49 -24.07
N GLU A 32 10.11 -15.49 -23.69
CA GLU A 32 8.72 -15.30 -23.25
C GLU A 32 8.63 -14.37 -22.03
N LYS A 33 9.51 -14.55 -21.03
CA LYS A 33 9.57 -13.64 -19.87
C LYS A 33 9.85 -12.20 -20.26
N ASN A 34 10.73 -11.97 -21.24
CA ASN A 34 11.00 -10.60 -21.71
C ASN A 34 9.83 -10.03 -22.52
N GLN A 35 9.19 -10.82 -23.37
CA GLN A 35 8.00 -10.39 -24.09
C GLN A 35 6.89 -9.96 -23.12
N LEU A 36 6.62 -10.75 -22.07
CA LEU A 36 5.62 -10.38 -21.07
C LEU A 36 6.01 -9.18 -20.22
N LYS A 37 7.30 -9.04 -19.88
CA LYS A 37 7.82 -7.84 -19.22
C LYS A 37 7.57 -6.58 -20.07
N ASP A 38 7.83 -6.67 -21.37
CA ASP A 38 7.62 -5.54 -22.29
C ASP A 38 6.12 -5.26 -22.48
N GLN A 39 5.27 -6.29 -22.54
CA GLN A 39 3.80 -6.11 -22.55
C GLN A 39 3.29 -5.43 -21.27
N ALA A 40 3.78 -5.83 -20.10
CA ALA A 40 3.42 -5.18 -18.83
C ALA A 40 3.83 -3.69 -18.84
N ARG A 41 5.00 -3.37 -19.39
CA ARG A 41 5.46 -1.99 -19.58
C ARG A 41 4.54 -1.22 -20.53
N GLU A 42 4.15 -1.79 -21.67
CA GLU A 42 3.21 -1.17 -22.61
C GLU A 42 1.85 -0.89 -21.97
N MET A 43 1.31 -1.84 -21.20
CA MET A 43 0.05 -1.68 -20.47
C MET A 43 0.12 -0.56 -19.44
N PHE A 44 1.24 -0.44 -18.72
CA PHE A 44 1.47 0.66 -17.79
C PHE A 44 1.40 2.01 -18.51
N TYR A 45 2.14 2.19 -19.61
CA TYR A 45 2.13 3.48 -20.32
C TYR A 45 0.81 3.79 -20.98
N HIS A 46 0.07 2.78 -21.44
CA HIS A 46 -1.29 2.97 -21.92
C HIS A 46 -2.18 3.63 -20.84
N ALA A 47 -2.15 3.09 -19.61
CA ALA A 47 -2.93 3.63 -18.49
C ALA A 47 -2.38 4.98 -17.98
N TYR A 48 -1.05 5.09 -17.80
CA TYR A 48 -0.40 6.29 -17.29
C TYR A 48 -0.62 7.49 -18.23
N GLN A 49 -0.41 7.32 -19.53
CA GLN A 49 -0.61 8.40 -20.50
C GLN A 49 -2.08 8.82 -20.56
N ALA A 50 -3.01 7.87 -20.55
CA ALA A 50 -4.44 8.18 -20.49
C ALA A 50 -4.81 8.98 -19.23
N TYR A 51 -4.21 8.67 -18.07
CA TYR A 51 -4.38 9.46 -16.86
C TYR A 51 -3.81 10.88 -17.04
N MET A 52 -2.58 10.99 -17.54
CA MET A 52 -1.93 12.29 -17.74
C MET A 52 -2.67 13.20 -18.73
N ASP A 53 -3.26 12.62 -19.77
CA ASP A 53 -3.97 13.36 -20.83
C ASP A 53 -5.40 13.73 -20.46
N HIS A 54 -6.09 12.91 -19.66
CA HIS A 54 -7.54 13.04 -19.46
C HIS A 54 -7.98 13.27 -18.02
N ALA A 55 -7.13 12.97 -17.03
CA ALA A 55 -7.51 12.99 -15.63
C ALA A 55 -6.65 13.91 -14.78
N TYR A 56 -5.34 14.01 -15.00
CA TYR A 56 -4.48 14.89 -14.21
C TYR A 56 -5.02 16.34 -14.19
N PRO A 57 -5.16 16.99 -13.01
CA PRO A 57 -4.65 16.59 -11.69
C PRO A 57 -5.63 15.83 -10.78
N ALA A 58 -6.71 15.25 -11.30
CA ALA A 58 -7.66 14.44 -10.53
C ALA A 58 -7.00 13.25 -9.84
N ASP A 59 -7.67 12.70 -8.84
CA ASP A 59 -7.15 11.55 -8.09
C ASP A 59 -7.18 10.26 -8.90
N GLU A 60 -8.19 10.07 -9.76
CA GLU A 60 -8.35 8.89 -10.61
C GLU A 60 -8.80 9.27 -12.03
N LEU A 61 -8.52 8.38 -12.98
CA LEU A 61 -9.14 8.39 -14.30
C LEU A 61 -10.43 7.57 -14.27
N MET A 62 -11.50 8.09 -14.87
CA MET A 62 -12.68 7.32 -15.27
C MET A 62 -12.48 6.85 -16.72
N PRO A 63 -12.01 5.61 -16.95
CA PRO A 63 -11.45 5.19 -18.25
C PRO A 63 -12.51 5.09 -19.35
N LEU A 64 -13.77 4.80 -19.02
CA LEU A 64 -14.85 4.70 -20.01
C LEU A 64 -15.33 6.07 -20.51
N SER A 65 -15.20 7.11 -19.69
CA SER A 65 -15.66 8.47 -20.02
C SER A 65 -14.52 9.43 -20.34
N CYS A 66 -13.26 9.00 -20.20
CA CYS A 66 -12.04 9.79 -20.35
C CYS A 66 -12.10 11.11 -19.58
N LYS A 67 -12.43 11.03 -18.29
CA LYS A 67 -12.52 12.19 -17.38
C LYS A 67 -11.82 11.90 -16.06
N GLY A 68 -11.25 12.92 -15.46
CA GLY A 68 -10.78 12.86 -14.08
C GLY A 68 -11.93 12.73 -13.08
N ARG A 69 -11.72 11.95 -12.01
CA ARG A 69 -12.62 11.82 -10.87
C ARG A 69 -12.15 12.68 -9.70
N TYR A 70 -13.03 13.54 -9.20
CA TYR A 70 -12.75 14.42 -8.08
C TYR A 70 -13.68 14.12 -6.91
N ARG A 71 -13.17 14.26 -5.70
CA ARG A 71 -13.98 14.11 -4.49
C ARG A 71 -15.11 15.14 -4.51
N ASP A 72 -16.32 14.66 -4.20
CA ASP A 72 -17.57 15.43 -4.10
C ASP A 72 -18.13 16.03 -5.42
N ILE A 73 -17.58 15.66 -6.59
CA ILE A 73 -18.13 16.07 -7.90
C ILE A 73 -19.01 14.97 -8.49
N GLU A 74 -18.50 13.76 -8.59
CA GLU A 74 -19.23 12.61 -9.14
C GLU A 74 -20.10 11.92 -8.07
N PRO A 75 -21.10 11.11 -8.49
CA PRO A 75 -21.85 10.26 -7.55
C PRO A 75 -20.90 9.40 -6.71
N ASN A 76 -21.10 9.46 -5.40
CA ASN A 76 -20.26 8.79 -4.41
C ASN A 76 -20.36 7.25 -4.54
N ARG A 77 -19.22 6.56 -4.57
CA ARG A 77 -19.09 5.09 -4.67
C ARG A 77 -18.97 4.38 -3.31
N GLY A 78 -19.32 5.04 -2.23
CA GLY A 78 -19.11 4.58 -0.86
C GLY A 78 -17.65 4.72 -0.44
N ASP A 79 -17.17 3.75 0.34
CA ASP A 79 -15.84 3.77 0.96
C ASP A 79 -14.69 3.83 -0.07
N VAL A 80 -14.92 3.45 -1.33
CA VAL A 80 -13.92 3.56 -2.41
C VAL A 80 -13.47 5.01 -2.61
N ASP A 81 -14.40 5.97 -2.52
CA ASP A 81 -14.06 7.38 -2.72
C ASP A 81 -13.37 8.01 -1.50
N ASP A 82 -13.27 7.30 -0.36
CA ASP A 82 -12.56 7.80 0.81
C ASP A 82 -11.05 7.89 0.62
N ALA A 83 -10.49 7.19 -0.37
CA ALA A 83 -9.11 7.37 -0.81
C ALA A 83 -8.89 8.72 -1.51
N LEU A 84 -9.94 9.33 -2.07
CA LEU A 84 -9.85 10.57 -2.86
C LEU A 84 -9.81 11.80 -1.94
N GLY A 85 -8.77 12.60 -2.08
CA GLY A 85 -8.54 13.84 -1.34
C GLY A 85 -8.28 15.07 -2.20
N ASN A 86 -8.52 14.97 -3.52
CA ASN A 86 -8.20 15.96 -4.54
C ASN A 86 -6.72 16.37 -4.53
N PHE A 87 -5.83 15.38 -4.46
CA PHE A 87 -4.38 15.57 -4.29
C PHE A 87 -3.56 14.77 -5.31
N SER A 88 -4.13 14.51 -6.49
CA SER A 88 -3.51 13.74 -7.58
C SER A 88 -3.04 12.35 -7.16
N LEU A 89 -3.89 11.60 -6.46
CA LEU A 89 -3.60 10.26 -5.92
C LEU A 89 -2.84 9.36 -6.90
N THR A 90 -3.39 9.14 -8.09
CA THR A 90 -2.77 8.27 -9.12
C THR A 90 -1.35 8.72 -9.48
N LEU A 91 -1.09 10.03 -9.57
CA LEU A 91 0.24 10.54 -9.90
C LEU A 91 1.26 10.21 -8.81
N VAL A 92 0.89 10.39 -7.54
CA VAL A 92 1.77 10.10 -6.39
C VAL A 92 2.03 8.59 -6.27
N ASP A 93 0.98 7.77 -6.41
CA ASP A 93 1.04 6.31 -6.32
C ASP A 93 1.84 5.67 -7.48
N THR A 94 2.06 6.41 -8.57
CA THR A 94 2.80 5.94 -9.75
C THR A 94 4.30 6.24 -9.72
N LEU A 95 4.75 7.13 -8.82
CA LEU A 95 6.12 7.67 -8.85
C LEU A 95 7.20 6.58 -8.83
N ASP A 96 7.09 5.61 -7.92
CA ASP A 96 8.07 4.55 -7.79
C ASP A 96 8.09 3.59 -8.99
N THR A 97 6.92 3.32 -9.56
CA THR A 97 6.78 2.44 -10.72
C THR A 97 7.51 3.00 -11.94
N LEU A 98 7.53 4.33 -12.13
CA LEU A 98 8.34 4.96 -13.18
C LEU A 98 9.83 4.64 -13.03
N VAL A 99 10.34 4.62 -11.79
CA VAL A 99 11.74 4.25 -11.50
C VAL A 99 11.98 2.76 -11.74
N VAL A 100 11.05 1.90 -11.32
CA VAL A 100 11.11 0.43 -11.56
C VAL A 100 11.16 0.11 -13.06
N LEU A 101 10.42 0.86 -13.88
CA LEU A 101 10.44 0.74 -15.34
C LEU A 101 11.63 1.41 -16.02
N GLY A 102 12.49 2.10 -15.25
CA GLY A 102 13.69 2.77 -15.75
C GLY A 102 13.44 4.12 -16.44
N ASP A 103 12.27 4.72 -16.27
CA ASP A 103 11.90 6.01 -16.88
C ASP A 103 12.14 7.18 -15.93
N PHE A 104 13.42 7.46 -15.72
CA PHE A 104 13.86 8.50 -14.79
C PHE A 104 13.49 9.92 -15.25
N ASP A 105 13.33 10.13 -16.56
CA ASP A 105 12.95 11.44 -17.12
C ASP A 105 11.46 11.74 -16.88
N GLU A 106 10.58 10.75 -17.02
CA GLU A 106 9.18 10.87 -16.61
C GLU A 106 9.05 10.98 -15.10
N PHE A 107 9.78 10.17 -14.32
CA PHE A 107 9.81 10.29 -12.86
C PHE A 107 10.15 11.72 -12.42
N GLU A 108 11.21 12.31 -12.96
CA GLU A 108 11.59 13.69 -12.65
C GLU A 108 10.48 14.69 -12.99
N ARG A 109 9.79 14.52 -14.13
CA ARG A 109 8.67 15.37 -14.53
C ARG A 109 7.46 15.20 -13.60
N ALA A 110 7.14 13.97 -13.23
CA ALA A 110 6.05 13.65 -12.31
C ALA A 110 6.30 14.23 -10.91
N VAL A 111 7.51 14.10 -10.37
CA VAL A 111 7.89 14.71 -9.07
C VAL A 111 7.70 16.23 -9.10
N LYS A 112 8.13 16.91 -10.17
CA LYS A 112 7.91 18.38 -10.31
C LYS A 112 6.43 18.76 -10.33
N LYS A 113 5.58 17.93 -10.94
CA LYS A 113 4.12 18.13 -10.93
C LYS A 113 3.53 17.92 -9.54
N VAL A 114 3.95 16.86 -8.84
CA VAL A 114 3.52 16.60 -7.45
C VAL A 114 3.86 17.80 -6.56
N ILE A 115 5.10 18.27 -6.58
CA ILE A 115 5.54 19.44 -5.78
C ILE A 115 4.72 20.70 -6.11
N LYS A 116 4.34 20.87 -7.37
CA LYS A 116 3.64 22.07 -7.84
C LYS A 116 2.15 22.06 -7.48
N ASP A 117 1.47 20.93 -7.70
CA ASP A 117 0.01 20.90 -7.75
C ASP A 117 -0.64 20.19 -6.55
N VAL A 118 0.12 19.39 -5.79
CA VAL A 118 -0.42 18.65 -4.63
C VAL A 118 -0.38 19.50 -3.36
N SER A 119 -1.51 19.57 -2.66
CA SER A 119 -1.64 20.22 -1.36
C SER A 119 -2.51 19.40 -0.42
N PHE A 120 -2.09 19.30 0.84
CA PHE A 120 -2.86 18.63 1.90
C PHE A 120 -3.65 19.61 2.77
N ASP A 121 -3.55 20.92 2.51
CA ASP A 121 -4.39 21.90 3.21
C ASP A 121 -5.75 22.06 2.53
N SER A 122 -6.56 21.01 2.59
CA SER A 122 -7.88 20.94 1.94
C SER A 122 -8.96 20.55 2.95
N ASP A 123 -10.14 21.20 2.86
CA ASP A 123 -11.30 20.86 3.69
C ASP A 123 -12.04 19.63 3.11
N VAL A 124 -11.37 18.49 3.17
CA VAL A 124 -11.84 17.20 2.67
C VAL A 124 -11.64 16.13 3.74
N VAL A 125 -12.59 15.21 3.85
CA VAL A 125 -12.51 14.04 4.73
C VAL A 125 -11.95 12.87 3.94
N VAL A 126 -10.88 12.26 4.43
CA VAL A 126 -10.19 11.14 3.79
C VAL A 126 -10.09 9.95 4.74
N SER A 127 -9.92 8.76 4.18
CA SER A 127 -9.54 7.57 4.93
C SER A 127 -8.09 7.70 5.42
N VAL A 128 -7.88 7.49 6.72
CA VAL A 128 -6.54 7.53 7.33
C VAL A 128 -5.68 6.40 6.77
N PHE A 129 -6.28 5.22 6.62
CA PHE A 129 -5.64 4.03 6.08
C PHE A 129 -5.21 4.22 4.62
N GLU A 130 -6.13 4.62 3.73
CA GLU A 130 -5.83 4.77 2.30
C GLU A 130 -4.84 5.91 2.06
N THR A 131 -4.97 7.01 2.80
CA THR A 131 -4.04 8.13 2.70
C THR A 131 -2.64 7.74 3.19
N ASN A 132 -2.53 6.88 4.20
CA ASN A 132 -1.25 6.37 4.66
C ASN A 132 -0.57 5.51 3.59
N ILE A 133 -1.24 4.43 3.15
CA ILE A 133 -0.58 3.44 2.28
C ILE A 133 -0.32 3.95 0.86
N ARG A 134 -1.14 4.89 0.35
CA ARG A 134 -1.01 5.42 -1.01
C ARG A 134 -0.22 6.72 -1.05
N MET A 135 -0.70 7.74 -0.34
CA MET A 135 -0.10 9.07 -0.42
C MET A 135 1.16 9.18 0.40
N LEU A 136 1.13 8.81 1.69
CA LEU A 136 2.33 8.87 2.51
C LEU A 136 3.37 7.85 2.01
N GLY A 137 2.96 6.62 1.72
CA GLY A 137 3.79 5.59 1.10
C GLY A 137 4.45 6.06 -0.21
N GLY A 138 3.66 6.57 -1.17
CA GLY A 138 4.16 7.04 -2.46
C GLY A 138 5.09 8.26 -2.38
N LEU A 139 4.84 9.19 -1.45
CA LEU A 139 5.75 10.32 -1.21
C LEU A 139 7.08 9.84 -0.60
N LEU A 140 7.04 8.90 0.34
CA LEU A 140 8.24 8.35 0.98
C LEU A 140 9.06 7.52 -0.02
N SER A 141 8.42 6.65 -0.81
CA SER A 141 9.10 5.86 -1.84
C SER A 141 9.70 6.77 -2.91
N GLY A 142 8.95 7.77 -3.38
CA GLY A 142 9.44 8.79 -4.31
C GLY A 142 10.63 9.58 -3.75
N HIS A 143 10.62 9.93 -2.46
CA HIS A 143 11.76 10.59 -1.81
C HIS A 143 13.01 9.70 -1.76
N ILE A 144 12.87 8.45 -1.33
CA ILE A 144 13.97 7.49 -1.22
C ILE A 144 14.59 7.25 -2.60
N LEU A 145 13.75 7.01 -3.62
CA LEU A 145 14.22 6.77 -4.98
C LEU A 145 14.82 8.03 -5.61
N GLY A 146 14.23 9.21 -5.38
CA GLY A 146 14.82 10.48 -5.81
C GLY A 146 16.22 10.69 -5.24
N SER A 147 16.41 10.41 -3.95
CA SER A 147 17.70 10.49 -3.27
C SER A 147 18.69 9.44 -3.80
N TYR A 148 18.23 8.20 -4.03
CA TYR A 148 19.04 7.14 -4.63
C TYR A 148 19.56 7.54 -6.02
N LEU A 149 18.71 8.10 -6.88
CA LEU A 149 19.08 8.57 -8.21
C LEU A 149 20.09 9.74 -8.17
N GLN A 150 20.01 10.61 -7.17
CA GLN A 150 21.00 11.66 -6.94
C GLN A 150 22.38 11.08 -6.61
N GLU A 151 22.43 10.15 -5.65
CA GLU A 151 23.68 9.58 -5.16
C GLU A 151 24.36 8.66 -6.19
N HIS A 152 23.58 7.84 -6.90
CA HIS A 152 24.13 6.74 -7.71
C HIS A 152 24.16 7.03 -9.21
N LEU A 153 23.26 7.89 -9.71
CA LEU A 153 23.09 8.10 -11.15
C LEU A 153 23.26 9.56 -11.59
N ASN A 154 23.66 10.46 -10.69
CA ASN A 154 23.87 11.89 -10.96
C ASN A 154 22.63 12.56 -11.62
N ARG A 155 21.43 12.10 -11.23
CA ARG A 155 20.12 12.61 -11.69
C ARG A 155 19.43 13.37 -10.57
N MET A 156 18.33 14.07 -10.86
CA MET A 156 17.55 14.77 -9.83
C MET A 156 18.36 15.79 -9.00
N LEU A 157 19.48 16.33 -9.49
CA LEU A 157 20.40 17.18 -8.70
C LEU A 157 19.78 18.46 -8.12
N TRP A 158 18.63 18.87 -8.65
CA TRP A 158 17.85 20.01 -8.16
C TRP A 158 17.00 19.67 -6.93
N TYR A 159 16.67 18.39 -6.71
CA TYR A 159 15.80 17.91 -5.64
C TYR A 159 16.44 18.14 -4.27
N ARG A 160 15.65 18.62 -3.31
CA ARG A 160 16.09 19.02 -1.96
C ARG A 160 15.28 18.35 -0.86
N GLY A 161 14.58 17.25 -1.17
CA GLY A 161 13.75 16.53 -0.19
C GLY A 161 12.32 17.08 -0.09
N GLU A 162 11.82 17.73 -1.13
CA GLU A 162 10.48 18.33 -1.14
C GLU A 162 9.39 17.27 -0.86
N LEU A 163 9.50 16.06 -1.44
CA LEU A 163 8.54 14.98 -1.17
C LEU A 163 8.58 14.53 0.30
N LEU A 164 9.75 14.53 0.95
CA LEU A 164 9.83 14.24 2.39
C LEU A 164 9.18 15.34 3.22
N SER A 165 9.34 16.60 2.84
CA SER A 165 8.64 17.72 3.48
C SER A 165 7.12 17.59 3.35
N MET A 166 6.64 17.17 2.18
CA MET A 166 5.21 16.92 1.93
C MET A 166 4.71 15.71 2.74
N ALA A 167 5.49 14.62 2.80
CA ALA A 167 5.21 13.43 3.60
C ALA A 167 5.09 13.78 5.09
N ARG A 168 5.99 14.63 5.58
CA ARG A 168 5.95 15.14 6.96
C ARG A 168 4.71 15.97 7.25
N ASP A 169 4.32 16.88 6.35
CA ASP A 169 3.07 17.65 6.49
C ASP A 169 1.85 16.72 6.56
N LEU A 170 1.76 15.77 5.63
CA LEU A 170 0.68 14.79 5.62
C LEU A 170 0.65 13.94 6.89
N GLY A 171 1.80 13.44 7.35
CA GLY A 171 1.92 12.69 8.59
C GLY A 171 1.33 13.44 9.78
N PHE A 172 1.68 14.72 9.95
CA PHE A 172 1.11 15.53 11.05
C PHE A 172 -0.39 15.76 10.93
N ARG A 173 -0.93 15.84 9.71
CA ARG A 173 -2.39 15.91 9.50
C ARG A 173 -3.10 14.63 9.88
N LEU A 174 -2.43 13.47 9.79
CA LEU A 174 -2.98 12.17 10.18
C LEU A 174 -2.85 11.88 11.69
N ILE A 175 -1.83 12.42 12.38
CA ILE A 175 -1.61 12.18 13.82
C ILE A 175 -2.85 12.39 14.71
N PRO A 176 -3.69 13.43 14.52
CA PRO A 176 -4.88 13.61 15.34
C PRO A 176 -5.85 12.43 15.30
N ALA A 177 -5.84 11.59 14.25
CA ALA A 177 -6.69 10.41 14.17
C ALA A 177 -6.40 9.40 15.30
N PHE A 178 -5.17 9.37 15.82
CA PHE A 178 -4.77 8.49 16.92
C PHE A 178 -5.20 9.01 18.30
N ASN A 179 -5.90 10.15 18.38
CA ASN A 179 -6.39 10.72 19.63
C ASN A 179 -7.68 10.05 20.11
N THR A 180 -7.61 8.73 20.34
CA THR A 180 -8.68 7.90 20.88
C THR A 180 -8.29 7.37 22.26
N SER A 181 -9.25 6.79 22.99
CA SER A 181 -8.98 6.26 24.33
C SER A 181 -8.03 5.06 24.31
N THR A 182 -8.00 4.30 23.21
CA THR A 182 -7.14 3.12 23.04
C THR A 182 -5.84 3.42 22.30
N GLY A 183 -5.74 4.58 21.63
CA GLY A 183 -4.67 4.90 20.70
C GLY A 183 -4.85 4.31 19.29
N VAL A 184 -5.88 3.48 19.08
CA VAL A 184 -6.28 2.99 17.75
C VAL A 184 -6.87 4.14 16.94
N PRO A 185 -6.42 4.40 15.70
CA PRO A 185 -6.84 5.58 14.96
C PRO A 185 -8.31 5.54 14.54
N HIS A 186 -8.94 6.71 14.48
CA HIS A 186 -10.16 6.93 13.72
C HIS A 186 -9.96 6.50 12.25
N PRO A 187 -10.97 5.92 11.58
CA PRO A 187 -10.82 5.48 10.19
C PRO A 187 -10.75 6.65 9.20
N ARG A 188 -11.26 7.82 9.59
CA ARG A 188 -11.36 9.01 8.74
C ARG A 188 -10.86 10.26 9.47
N ILE A 189 -10.32 11.20 8.72
CA ILE A 189 -9.87 12.51 9.23
C ILE A 189 -10.08 13.60 8.17
N ASN A 190 -10.31 14.85 8.60
CA ASN A 190 -10.28 15.99 7.69
C ASN A 190 -8.87 16.57 7.60
N LEU A 191 -8.35 16.79 6.39
CA LEU A 191 -6.96 17.18 6.20
C LEU A 191 -6.63 18.60 6.70
N ARG A 192 -7.61 19.51 6.77
CA ARG A 192 -7.44 20.88 7.29
C ARG A 192 -7.81 21.00 8.76
N TYR A 193 -8.96 20.46 9.15
CA TYR A 193 -9.56 20.68 10.48
C TYR A 193 -9.38 19.50 11.44
N GLY A 194 -8.76 18.41 10.99
CA GLY A 194 -8.59 17.18 11.79
C GLY A 194 -9.93 16.62 12.25
N LEU A 195 -9.97 16.09 13.48
CA LEU A 195 -11.18 15.52 14.08
C LEU A 195 -12.27 16.56 14.44
N LYS A 196 -11.98 17.86 14.33
CA LYS A 196 -12.95 18.93 14.65
C LYS A 196 -13.89 19.26 13.50
N SER A 197 -13.67 18.68 12.31
CA SER A 197 -14.51 18.97 11.15
C SER A 197 -15.94 18.47 11.35
N PRO A 198 -16.96 19.30 11.09
CA PRO A 198 -18.36 18.84 11.12
C PRO A 198 -18.66 17.80 10.03
N LYS A 199 -17.82 17.70 8.98
CA LYS A 199 -17.98 16.75 7.87
C LYS A 199 -17.72 15.30 8.26
N LEU A 200 -17.00 15.05 9.37
CA LEU A 200 -16.63 13.69 9.79
C LEU A 200 -17.80 12.88 10.37
N GLY A 201 -18.78 13.55 10.97
CA GLY A 201 -19.81 12.89 11.77
C GLY A 201 -19.25 12.18 13.00
N VAL A 202 -20.06 11.33 13.63
CA VAL A 202 -19.66 10.53 14.79
C VAL A 202 -19.26 9.13 14.32
N VAL A 203 -17.94 8.84 14.34
CA VAL A 203 -17.40 7.52 14.00
C VAL A 203 -16.66 6.95 15.19
N ARG A 204 -17.05 5.75 15.62
CA ARG A 204 -16.53 5.08 16.82
C ARG A 204 -15.89 3.73 16.55
N GLU A 205 -15.83 3.33 15.29
CA GLU A 205 -15.35 2.02 14.87
C GLU A 205 -14.34 2.15 13.75
N THR A 206 -13.44 1.18 13.65
CA THR A 206 -12.44 1.05 12.57
C THR A 206 -12.20 -0.41 12.24
N CYS A 207 -11.63 -0.70 11.08
CA CYS A 207 -11.22 -2.05 10.72
C CYS A 207 -9.81 -2.39 11.25
N THR A 208 -9.53 -3.67 11.46
CA THR A 208 -8.23 -4.12 11.98
C THR A 208 -7.08 -3.75 11.03
N ALA A 209 -7.24 -3.97 9.73
CA ALA A 209 -6.29 -3.49 8.72
C ALA A 209 -6.14 -1.96 8.75
N CYS A 210 -7.26 -1.23 8.86
CA CYS A 210 -7.27 0.23 8.84
C CYS A 210 -6.41 0.84 9.95
N ALA A 211 -6.37 0.20 11.12
CA ALA A 211 -5.58 0.63 12.27
C ALA A 211 -4.19 -0.03 12.33
N GLY A 212 -4.07 -1.25 11.82
CA GLY A 212 -2.87 -2.07 11.88
C GLY A 212 -1.84 -1.79 10.79
N THR A 213 -2.28 -1.18 9.69
CA THR A 213 -1.50 -1.01 8.47
C THR A 213 -0.96 0.42 8.36
N MET A 214 -0.27 0.87 9.44
CA MET A 214 0.28 2.22 9.56
C MET A 214 1.80 2.24 9.79
N ILE A 215 2.36 1.15 10.35
CA ILE A 215 3.71 1.17 10.93
C ILE A 215 4.83 1.34 9.92
N LEU A 216 4.71 0.82 8.69
CA LEU A 216 5.80 0.89 7.72
C LEU A 216 6.10 2.33 7.32
N GLU A 217 5.05 3.05 6.94
CA GLU A 217 5.14 4.44 6.48
C GLU A 217 5.49 5.37 7.64
N PHE A 218 4.85 5.19 8.80
CA PHE A 218 5.10 6.04 9.98
C PHE A 218 6.50 5.80 10.56
N ALA A 219 7.00 4.57 10.55
CA ALA A 219 8.38 4.29 10.97
C ALA A 219 9.38 4.87 9.97
N ALA A 220 9.19 4.65 8.66
CA ALA A 220 10.05 5.24 7.63
C ALA A 220 10.08 6.78 7.74
N LEU A 221 8.92 7.41 7.90
CA LEU A 221 8.82 8.86 8.10
C LEU A 221 9.59 9.31 9.36
N SER A 222 9.47 8.59 10.47
CA SER A 222 10.20 8.91 11.71
C SER A 222 11.71 8.82 11.52
N ARG A 223 12.21 7.79 10.83
CA ARG A 223 13.64 7.62 10.59
C ARG A 223 14.19 8.68 9.63
N LEU A 224 13.42 9.07 8.61
CA LEU A 224 13.84 10.07 7.63
C LEU A 224 13.76 11.51 8.15
N THR A 225 12.82 11.81 9.04
CA THR A 225 12.61 13.17 9.60
C THR A 225 13.27 13.38 10.95
N GLY A 226 13.54 12.31 11.70
CA GLY A 226 13.96 12.35 13.10
C GLY A 226 12.81 12.53 14.10
N GLU A 227 11.54 12.54 13.64
CA GLU A 227 10.38 12.77 14.51
C GLU A 227 9.74 11.45 14.94
N THR A 228 9.97 11.07 16.18
CA THR A 228 9.57 9.73 16.70
C THR A 228 8.07 9.54 16.83
N ILE A 229 7.29 10.62 16.89
CA ILE A 229 5.85 10.59 17.15
C ILE A 229 5.08 9.71 16.16
N PHE A 230 5.51 9.62 14.90
CA PHE A 230 4.82 8.78 13.91
C PHE A 230 4.99 7.30 14.26
N GLU A 231 6.23 6.81 14.40
CA GLU A 231 6.52 5.42 14.76
C GLU A 231 5.86 5.05 16.10
N GLU A 232 5.98 5.92 17.10
CA GLU A 232 5.40 5.71 18.43
C GLU A 232 3.88 5.49 18.37
N LYS A 233 3.16 6.32 17.60
CA LYS A 233 1.70 6.21 17.47
C LYS A 233 1.28 4.95 16.73
N ALA A 234 1.93 4.63 15.61
CA ALA A 234 1.60 3.44 14.84
C ALA A 234 1.95 2.15 15.60
N ARG A 235 3.09 2.12 16.31
CA ARG A 235 3.51 1.00 17.15
C ARG A 235 2.52 0.76 18.28
N ALA A 236 2.13 1.82 19.01
CA ALA A 236 1.16 1.71 20.09
C ALA A 236 -0.20 1.17 19.61
N ALA A 237 -0.66 1.58 18.42
CA ALA A 237 -1.88 1.04 17.84
C ALA A 237 -1.77 -0.47 17.54
N MET A 238 -0.66 -0.92 16.94
CA MET A 238 -0.42 -2.35 16.73
C MET A 238 -0.27 -3.14 18.04
N ASP A 239 0.41 -2.59 19.05
CA ASP A 239 0.52 -3.22 20.38
C ASP A 239 -0.85 -3.41 21.02
N TYR A 240 -1.72 -2.40 20.92
CA TYR A 240 -3.07 -2.49 21.42
C TYR A 240 -3.88 -3.56 20.68
N LEU A 241 -3.83 -3.56 19.34
CA LEU A 241 -4.49 -4.55 18.50
C LEU A 241 -4.02 -5.98 18.85
N TRP A 242 -2.71 -6.18 19.00
CA TRP A 242 -2.14 -7.43 19.46
C TRP A 242 -2.79 -7.87 20.78
N GLN A 243 -2.96 -6.99 21.76
CA GLN A 243 -3.61 -7.36 23.02
C GLN A 243 -5.11 -7.72 22.88
N GLN A 244 -5.77 -7.36 21.79
CA GLN A 244 -7.19 -7.64 21.55
C GLN A 244 -7.47 -9.03 20.93
N ARG A 245 -6.44 -9.81 20.57
CA ARG A 245 -6.65 -11.16 20.02
C ARG A 245 -7.50 -12.03 20.94
N HIS A 246 -8.28 -12.91 20.32
CA HIS A 246 -9.06 -13.89 21.04
C HIS A 246 -8.13 -14.88 21.78
N ARG A 247 -8.26 -14.98 23.11
CA ARG A 247 -7.33 -15.71 24.00
C ARG A 247 -7.11 -17.19 23.68
N THR A 248 -8.06 -17.86 23.03
CA THR A 248 -7.95 -19.29 22.72
C THR A 248 -7.46 -19.55 21.30
N SER A 249 -7.78 -18.67 20.37
CA SER A 249 -7.50 -18.90 18.95
C SER A 249 -6.37 -18.05 18.41
N ASP A 250 -5.94 -17.03 19.17
CA ASP A 250 -4.99 -16.02 18.72
C ASP A 250 -5.39 -15.37 17.39
N LEU A 251 -6.69 -15.12 17.23
CA LEU A 251 -7.25 -14.49 16.03
C LEU A 251 -7.81 -13.10 16.34
N MET A 252 -7.76 -12.24 15.33
CA MET A 252 -8.29 -10.88 15.36
C MET A 252 -9.72 -10.83 14.81
N GLY A 253 -10.56 -9.95 15.35
CA GLY A 253 -11.83 -9.59 14.69
C GLY A 253 -11.60 -8.61 13.53
N THR A 254 -12.62 -8.39 12.71
CA THR A 254 -12.55 -7.48 11.56
C THR A 254 -12.74 -6.00 11.93
N VAL A 255 -13.63 -5.69 12.89
CA VAL A 255 -13.96 -4.30 13.28
C VAL A 255 -14.04 -4.16 14.78
N LEU A 256 -13.36 -3.14 15.30
CA LEU A 256 -13.35 -2.80 16.72
C LEU A 256 -13.80 -1.36 16.96
N ASN A 257 -14.30 -1.14 18.17
CA ASN A 257 -14.60 0.20 18.67
C ASN A 257 -13.33 0.86 19.22
N ILE A 258 -13.02 2.05 18.72
CA ILE A 258 -11.76 2.76 18.99
C ILE A 258 -11.67 3.37 20.39
N HIS A 259 -12.75 3.36 21.18
CA HIS A 259 -12.75 3.92 22.54
C HIS A 259 -12.72 2.86 23.64
N ASN A 260 -13.29 1.68 23.40
CA ASN A 260 -13.34 0.61 24.41
C ASN A 260 -12.68 -0.70 23.97
N GLY A 261 -12.30 -0.85 22.70
CA GLY A 261 -11.65 -2.05 22.17
C GLY A 261 -12.60 -3.20 21.84
N ASP A 262 -13.91 -3.03 22.06
CA ASP A 262 -14.87 -4.11 21.83
C ASP A 262 -14.94 -4.46 20.34
N TRP A 263 -14.81 -5.76 20.04
CA TRP A 263 -15.06 -6.27 18.69
C TRP A 263 -16.54 -6.12 18.32
N ILE A 264 -16.80 -5.25 17.35
CA ILE A 264 -18.11 -5.05 16.71
C ILE A 264 -18.37 -6.17 15.70
N ARG A 265 -17.35 -6.50 14.89
CA ARG A 265 -17.35 -7.65 13.98
C ARG A 265 -16.24 -8.61 14.40
N ARG A 266 -16.63 -9.83 14.76
CA ARG A 266 -15.78 -10.86 15.38
C ARG A 266 -15.35 -11.96 14.41
N ASP A 267 -15.87 -11.93 13.19
CA ASP A 267 -15.33 -12.75 12.10
C ASP A 267 -13.83 -12.48 11.94
N SER A 268 -13.10 -13.55 11.62
CA SER A 268 -11.65 -13.52 11.39
C SER A 268 -11.37 -14.19 10.05
N GLY A 269 -10.34 -13.72 9.37
CA GLY A 269 -9.87 -14.28 8.13
C GLY A 269 -8.66 -13.53 7.61
N VAL A 270 -8.29 -13.82 6.37
CA VAL A 270 -7.19 -13.18 5.64
C VAL A 270 -7.69 -12.25 4.53
N GLY A 271 -8.96 -11.85 4.60
CA GLY A 271 -9.62 -11.00 3.63
C GLY A 271 -9.72 -9.53 4.07
N ALA A 272 -10.49 -8.77 3.28
CA ALA A 272 -10.65 -7.33 3.45
C ALA A 272 -11.01 -6.94 4.89
N GLY A 273 -10.29 -5.94 5.41
CA GLY A 273 -10.49 -5.39 6.75
C GLY A 273 -9.62 -6.02 7.83
N ILE A 274 -8.90 -7.11 7.53
CA ILE A 274 -7.89 -7.71 8.43
C ILE A 274 -6.57 -7.99 7.69
N ASP A 275 -6.62 -8.51 6.47
CA ASP A 275 -5.49 -8.88 5.60
C ASP A 275 -4.12 -8.23 5.94
N SER A 276 -3.99 -6.93 5.69
CA SER A 276 -2.73 -6.19 5.73
C SER A 276 -2.18 -5.96 7.13
N TYR A 277 -2.99 -6.17 8.19
CA TYR A 277 -2.47 -6.22 9.56
C TYR A 277 -1.42 -7.34 9.71
N TYR A 278 -1.74 -8.54 9.20
CA TYR A 278 -0.81 -9.67 9.26
C TYR A 278 0.42 -9.43 8.38
N GLU A 279 0.24 -8.80 7.22
CA GLU A 279 1.36 -8.40 6.39
C GLU A 279 2.29 -7.43 7.13
N TYR A 280 1.74 -6.45 7.85
CA TYR A 280 2.51 -5.44 8.55
C TYR A 280 3.22 -5.98 9.79
N CYS A 281 2.73 -7.04 10.44
CA CYS A 281 3.51 -7.76 11.45
C CYS A 281 4.83 -8.26 10.84
N LEU A 282 4.76 -9.03 9.74
CA LEU A 282 5.97 -9.57 9.11
C LEU A 282 6.83 -8.47 8.47
N LYS A 283 6.24 -7.54 7.73
CA LYS A 283 6.97 -6.47 7.03
C LYS A 283 7.65 -5.51 8.01
N ALA A 284 7.06 -5.24 9.18
CA ALA A 284 7.68 -4.40 10.19
C ALA A 284 8.90 -5.08 10.82
N TYR A 285 8.85 -6.39 11.05
CA TYR A 285 10.04 -7.14 11.45
C TYR A 285 11.16 -7.00 10.42
N ILE A 286 10.84 -7.19 9.13
CA ILE A 286 11.83 -7.08 8.04
C ILE A 286 12.41 -5.65 7.96
N LEU A 287 11.57 -4.62 8.07
CA LEU A 287 11.99 -3.23 7.93
C LEU A 287 12.77 -2.71 9.15
N LEU A 288 12.31 -3.05 10.36
CA LEU A 288 12.81 -2.47 11.62
C LEU A 288 13.82 -3.37 12.33
N GLY A 289 13.88 -4.66 11.99
CA GLY A 289 14.74 -5.64 12.66
C GLY A 289 14.34 -5.90 14.12
N ASP A 290 13.07 -5.70 14.46
CA ASP A 290 12.55 -5.81 15.82
C ASP A 290 11.74 -7.10 15.98
N ASP A 291 12.30 -8.05 16.73
CA ASP A 291 11.74 -9.39 16.96
C ASP A 291 10.32 -9.35 17.56
N VAL A 292 9.94 -8.26 18.24
CA VAL A 292 8.59 -8.10 18.77
C VAL A 292 7.55 -8.26 17.67
N TYR A 293 7.83 -7.85 16.43
CA TYR A 293 6.88 -8.00 15.31
C TYR A 293 6.86 -9.40 14.69
N LEU A 294 7.94 -10.19 14.84
CA LEU A 294 8.00 -11.57 14.38
C LEU A 294 7.27 -12.52 15.33
N GLU A 295 7.32 -12.21 16.62
CA GLU A 295 6.57 -12.94 17.66
C GLU A 295 5.06 -12.67 17.62
N ARG A 296 4.62 -11.76 16.74
CA ARG A 296 3.20 -11.48 16.45
C ARG A 296 2.66 -12.34 15.31
#